data_AF-A0A090VV40-F1
#
_entry.id   AF-A0A090VV40-F1
#
_cell.length_a   1.000
_cell.length_b   1.000
_cell.length_c   1.000
_cell.angle_alpha   90.00
_cell.angle_beta   90.00
_cell.angle_gamma   90.00
#
_symmetry.space_group_name_H-M   'P 1'
#
loop_
_entity.id
_entity.type
_entity.pdbx_description
1 polymer ?
#
loop_
_entity_poly.entity_id
_entity_poly.type
_entity_poly.pdbx_seq_one_letter_code
_entity_poly.pdbx_strand_id
1 'polypeptide(L)'
;MKKFLFNLLCFLLCSYSYSQVINFPDTNLKSKLLEQNFGGIAFLDANNNNEIEVSEALNWTYSLQLGYASISDLTGIEYFTNVDYLYVHNNNLVTVDLSSLVNLKFLKINDNSLISLDVSDLVSLESIQCYNNQLVSLDFSGLTNITVINSDNNQLSSLILSDNFELVHLNCENNLLTS
;
A
#
# COMPACT_ATOMS: atom_id res chain seq x y z
N MET A 1 42.95 -12.27 -23.43
CA MET A 1 42.03 -11.67 -24.42
C MET A 1 40.65 -12.33 -24.47
N LYS A 2 40.49 -13.66 -24.31
CA LYS A 2 39.15 -14.31 -24.33
C LYS A 2 38.24 -14.00 -23.12
N LYS A 3 38.80 -13.70 -21.93
CA LYS A 3 38.01 -13.25 -20.77
C LYS A 3 37.49 -11.81 -20.90
N PHE A 4 38.14 -10.99 -21.72
CA PHE A 4 37.68 -9.62 -21.99
C PHE A 4 36.53 -9.60 -23.02
N LEU A 5 36.49 -10.57 -23.94
CA LEU A 5 35.35 -10.76 -24.85
C LEU A 5 34.09 -11.30 -24.14
N PHE A 6 34.21 -12.10 -23.09
CA PHE A 6 33.03 -12.59 -22.35
C PHE A 6 32.33 -11.47 -21.57
N ASN A 7 33.09 -10.57 -20.96
CA ASN A 7 32.52 -9.38 -20.31
C ASN A 7 31.97 -8.37 -21.33
N LEU A 8 32.49 -8.33 -22.55
CA LEU A 8 31.93 -7.47 -23.61
C LEU A 8 30.65 -8.05 -24.23
N LEU A 9 30.47 -9.38 -24.20
CA LEU A 9 29.26 -10.05 -24.68
C LEU A 9 28.09 -9.92 -23.69
N CYS A 10 28.35 -9.82 -22.38
CA CYS A 10 27.31 -9.48 -21.39
C CYS A 10 26.86 -8.01 -21.49
N PHE A 11 27.70 -7.10 -21.99
CA PHE A 11 27.33 -5.70 -22.22
C PHE A 11 26.62 -5.45 -23.56
N LEU A 12 26.55 -6.46 -24.45
CA LEU A 12 25.80 -6.43 -25.71
C LEU A 12 24.39 -7.05 -25.61
N LEU A 13 23.97 -7.45 -24.41
CA LEU A 13 22.56 -7.77 -24.10
C LEU A 13 21.80 -6.57 -23.52
N CYS A 14 22.42 -5.39 -23.44
CA CYS A 14 21.77 -4.12 -23.09
C CYS A 14 20.97 -3.50 -24.25
N SER A 15 20.13 -4.30 -24.89
CA SER A 15 19.02 -3.80 -25.70
C SER A 15 17.88 -4.79 -25.54
N TYR A 16 16.82 -4.37 -24.84
CA TYR A 16 15.69 -5.14 -24.31
C TYR A 16 15.89 -5.77 -22.91
N SER A 17 16.17 -4.95 -21.90
CA SER A 17 15.83 -5.33 -20.52
C SER A 17 14.32 -5.15 -20.36
N TYR A 18 13.54 -6.22 -20.54
CA TYR A 18 12.18 -6.23 -20.00
C TYR A 18 12.30 -6.13 -18.48
N SER A 19 11.65 -5.14 -17.87
CA SER A 19 11.54 -5.10 -16.42
C SER A 19 10.80 -6.36 -15.96
N GLN A 20 11.10 -6.82 -14.75
CA GLN A 20 10.41 -7.98 -14.18
C GLN A 20 8.91 -7.69 -14.07
N VAL A 21 8.07 -8.57 -14.62
CA VAL A 21 6.62 -8.55 -14.43
C VAL A 21 6.28 -8.95 -13.00
N ILE A 22 5.41 -8.19 -12.35
CA ILE A 22 4.94 -8.47 -10.99
C ILE A 22 3.80 -9.51 -11.08
N ASN A 23 3.82 -10.49 -10.18
CA ASN A 23 2.75 -11.47 -10.07
C ASN A 23 1.68 -10.97 -9.09
N PHE A 24 0.45 -10.79 -9.58
CA PHE A 24 -0.73 -10.45 -8.76
C PHE A 24 -1.68 -11.66 -8.75
N PRO A 25 -1.73 -12.46 -7.68
CA PRO A 25 -2.64 -13.60 -7.58
C PRO A 25 -4.12 -13.19 -7.65
N ASP A 26 -4.45 -12.01 -7.11
CA ASP A 26 -5.80 -11.44 -7.18
C ASP A 26 -6.05 -10.76 -8.53
N THR A 27 -6.95 -11.33 -9.32
CA THR A 27 -7.28 -10.80 -10.65
C THR A 27 -8.01 -9.46 -10.60
N ASN A 28 -8.74 -9.17 -9.52
CA ASN A 28 -9.41 -7.89 -9.35
C ASN A 28 -8.39 -6.80 -9.06
N LEU A 29 -7.36 -7.10 -8.25
CA LEU A 29 -6.23 -6.19 -8.05
C LEU A 29 -5.53 -5.90 -9.38
N LYS A 30 -5.13 -6.94 -10.13
CA LYS A 30 -4.47 -6.75 -11.43
C LYS A 30 -5.32 -5.89 -12.37
N SER A 31 -6.61 -6.19 -12.51
CA SER A 31 -7.52 -5.42 -13.37
C SER A 31 -7.60 -3.95 -12.92
N LYS A 32 -7.70 -3.71 -11.60
CA LYS A 32 -7.78 -2.36 -11.04
C LYS A 32 -6.48 -1.57 -11.24
N LEU A 33 -5.33 -2.24 -11.21
CA LEU A 33 -4.03 -1.65 -11.50
C LEU A 33 -3.90 -1.27 -12.98
N LEU A 34 -4.31 -2.14 -13.91
CA LEU A 34 -4.30 -1.85 -15.34
C LEU A 34 -5.20 -0.65 -15.71
N GLU A 35 -6.26 -0.39 -14.92
CA GLU A 35 -7.13 0.77 -15.08
C GLU A 35 -6.56 2.07 -14.48
N GLN A 36 -5.48 2.01 -13.70
CA GLN A 36 -4.94 3.20 -13.04
C GLN A 36 -4.46 4.21 -14.07
N ASN A 37 -5.03 5.40 -13.96
CA ASN A 37 -4.64 6.56 -14.75
C ASN A 37 -4.78 7.81 -13.89
N PHE A 38 -3.88 8.76 -14.11
CA PHE A 38 -3.96 10.08 -13.49
C PHE A 38 -4.36 11.09 -14.56
N GLY A 39 -5.66 11.35 -14.69
CA GLY A 39 -6.19 12.39 -15.60
C GLY A 39 -5.78 12.25 -17.06
N GLY A 40 -5.46 11.02 -17.51
CA GLY A 40 -4.93 10.74 -18.85
C GLY A 40 -3.50 11.23 -19.11
N ILE A 41 -2.80 11.76 -18.10
CA ILE A 41 -1.40 12.22 -18.23
C ILE A 41 -0.37 11.16 -17.83
N ALA A 42 -0.77 10.20 -17.01
CA ALA A 42 0.03 9.04 -16.64
C ALA A 42 -0.87 7.81 -16.57
N PHE A 43 -0.36 6.68 -17.07
CA PHE A 43 -0.99 5.37 -17.02
C PHE A 43 -0.04 4.43 -16.29
N LEU A 44 -0.58 3.56 -15.43
CA LEU A 44 0.27 2.64 -14.67
C LEU A 44 0.88 1.58 -15.60
N ASP A 45 0.05 0.94 -16.42
CA ASP A 45 0.51 0.17 -17.58
C ASP A 45 0.95 1.17 -18.66
N ALA A 46 2.18 1.65 -18.54
CA ALA A 46 2.72 2.74 -19.35
C ALA A 46 3.05 2.27 -20.77
N ASN A 47 3.35 0.98 -20.93
CA ASN A 47 3.67 0.38 -22.21
C ASN A 47 2.46 -0.30 -22.89
N ASN A 48 1.32 -0.37 -22.19
CA ASN A 48 0.04 -0.91 -22.63
C ASN A 48 0.13 -2.38 -23.08
N ASN A 49 0.85 -3.21 -22.33
CA ASN A 49 1.01 -4.65 -22.60
C ASN A 49 0.10 -5.55 -21.75
N ASN A 50 -0.76 -4.97 -20.89
CA ASN A 50 -1.63 -5.65 -19.93
C ASN A 50 -0.88 -6.42 -18.80
N GLU A 51 0.37 -6.09 -18.59
CA GLU A 51 1.16 -6.50 -17.44
C GLU A 51 1.60 -5.26 -16.66
N ILE A 52 1.90 -5.42 -15.38
CA ILE A 52 2.54 -4.36 -14.60
C ILE A 52 3.95 -4.83 -14.26
N GLU A 53 4.94 -4.04 -14.66
CA GLU A 53 6.33 -4.33 -14.31
C GLU A 53 6.82 -3.56 -13.10
N VAL A 54 7.89 -4.07 -12.47
CA VAL A 54 8.56 -3.41 -11.34
C VAL A 54 8.94 -1.96 -11.67
N SER A 55 9.44 -1.69 -12.87
CA SER A 55 9.75 -0.31 -13.30
C SER A 55 8.53 0.60 -13.33
N GLU A 56 7.36 0.09 -13.69
CA GLU A 56 6.12 0.87 -13.73
C GLU A 56 5.63 1.17 -12.31
N ALA A 57 5.60 0.16 -11.44
CA ALA A 57 5.25 0.31 -10.04
C ALA A 57 6.19 1.30 -9.32
N LEU A 58 7.51 1.23 -9.57
CA LEU A 58 8.48 2.16 -9.01
C LEU A 58 8.34 3.59 -9.56
N ASN A 59 7.91 3.76 -10.81
CA ASN A 59 7.71 5.09 -11.39
C ASN A 59 6.36 5.71 -10.99
N TRP A 60 5.44 4.92 -10.43
CA TRP A 60 4.13 5.41 -10.01
C TRP A 60 4.23 6.20 -8.70
N THR A 61 4.08 7.52 -8.80
CA THR A 61 4.11 8.47 -7.67
C THR A 61 2.73 9.06 -7.36
N TYR A 62 1.70 8.62 -8.07
CA TYR A 62 0.32 9.07 -7.90
C TYR A 62 -0.43 8.19 -6.90
N SER A 63 -1.61 8.64 -6.47
CA SER A 63 -2.46 7.83 -5.58
C SER A 63 -2.88 6.52 -6.24
N LEU A 64 -2.87 5.43 -5.48
CA LEU A 64 -3.46 4.16 -5.91
C LEU A 64 -4.93 4.08 -5.49
N GLN A 65 -5.81 4.03 -6.50
CA GLN A 65 -7.27 3.98 -6.33
C GLN A 65 -7.77 2.54 -6.46
N LEU A 66 -7.70 1.76 -5.38
CA LEU A 66 -8.02 0.34 -5.31
C LEU A 66 -9.34 0.04 -4.57
N GLY A 67 -10.17 1.05 -4.32
CA GLY A 67 -11.45 0.87 -3.61
C GLY A 67 -12.54 0.23 -4.47
N TYR A 68 -13.52 -0.40 -3.82
CA TYR A 68 -14.72 -0.99 -4.44
C TYR A 68 -14.42 -2.00 -5.55
N ALA A 69 -13.42 -2.86 -5.35
CA ALA A 69 -12.94 -3.77 -6.38
C ALA A 69 -13.09 -5.25 -6.01
N SER A 70 -13.65 -5.58 -4.83
CA SER A 70 -13.71 -6.96 -4.32
C SER A 70 -12.32 -7.63 -4.23
N ILE A 71 -11.29 -6.84 -3.95
CA ILE A 71 -9.91 -7.34 -3.78
C ILE A 71 -9.82 -8.09 -2.46
N SER A 72 -9.18 -9.24 -2.47
CA SER A 72 -8.99 -10.13 -1.32
C SER A 72 -7.52 -10.34 -0.96
N ASP A 73 -6.61 -10.11 -1.91
CA ASP A 73 -5.16 -10.25 -1.72
C ASP A 73 -4.42 -9.08 -2.39
N LEU A 74 -3.55 -8.41 -1.63
CA LEU A 74 -2.73 -7.27 -2.07
C LEU A 74 -1.31 -7.66 -2.50
N THR A 75 -0.98 -8.95 -2.58
CA THR A 75 0.32 -9.43 -3.06
C THR A 75 0.71 -8.75 -4.37
N GLY A 76 1.91 -8.18 -4.41
CA GLY A 76 2.44 -7.34 -5.48
C GLY A 76 2.40 -5.84 -5.17
N ILE A 77 1.68 -5.41 -4.13
CA ILE A 77 1.65 -4.00 -3.70
C ILE A 77 3.00 -3.53 -3.16
N GLU A 78 3.84 -4.43 -2.65
CA GLU A 78 5.15 -4.15 -2.08
C GLU A 78 6.12 -3.46 -3.06
N TYR A 79 5.87 -3.55 -4.36
CA TYR A 79 6.66 -2.88 -5.39
C TYR A 79 6.32 -1.40 -5.60
N PHE A 80 5.22 -0.90 -5.02
CA PHE A 80 4.74 0.48 -5.16
C PHE A 80 5.35 1.41 -4.10
N THR A 81 6.67 1.34 -3.90
CA THR A 81 7.37 1.98 -2.77
C THR A 81 7.35 3.51 -2.79
N ASN A 82 6.99 4.13 -3.91
CA ASN A 82 6.98 5.59 -4.10
C ASN A 82 5.57 6.21 -3.99
N VAL A 83 4.60 5.45 -3.49
CA VAL A 83 3.20 5.90 -3.38
C VAL A 83 2.95 6.57 -2.03
N ASP A 84 2.46 7.81 -2.08
CA ASP A 84 2.11 8.59 -0.89
C ASP A 84 0.67 8.32 -0.40
N TYR A 85 -0.23 7.89 -1.29
CA TYR A 85 -1.67 7.76 -1.00
C TYR A 85 -2.23 6.42 -1.49
N LEU A 86 -2.75 5.61 -0.58
CA LEU A 86 -3.32 4.29 -0.87
C LEU A 86 -4.78 4.21 -0.43
N TYR A 87 -5.67 3.94 -1.39
CA TYR A 87 -7.10 3.78 -1.17
C TYR A 87 -7.50 2.34 -1.47
N VAL A 88 -7.73 1.52 -0.45
CA VAL A 88 -8.09 0.09 -0.54
C VAL A 88 -9.41 -0.23 0.18
N HIS A 89 -10.21 0.81 0.45
CA HIS A 89 -11.50 0.70 1.13
C HIS A 89 -12.57 -0.07 0.34
N ASN A 90 -13.52 -0.67 1.06
CA ASN A 90 -14.64 -1.41 0.48
C ASN A 90 -14.15 -2.58 -0.39
N ASN A 91 -13.40 -3.47 0.24
CA ASN A 91 -12.84 -4.70 -0.34
C ASN A 91 -13.05 -5.88 0.64
N ASN A 92 -12.47 -7.03 0.32
CA ASN A 92 -12.62 -8.27 1.07
C ASN A 92 -11.30 -8.68 1.76
N LEU A 93 -10.46 -7.72 2.15
CA LEU A 93 -9.16 -8.01 2.75
C LEU A 93 -9.34 -8.56 4.17
N VAL A 94 -8.67 -9.68 4.45
CA VAL A 94 -8.58 -10.27 5.79
C VAL A 94 -7.21 -10.02 6.41
N THR A 95 -6.19 -9.94 5.57
CA THR A 95 -4.80 -9.61 5.92
C THR A 95 -4.22 -8.67 4.89
N VAL A 96 -3.22 -7.89 5.28
CA VAL A 96 -2.45 -7.05 4.37
C VAL A 96 -1.02 -6.92 4.89
N ASP A 97 -0.05 -6.88 3.98
CA ASP A 97 1.33 -6.48 4.26
C ASP A 97 1.60 -5.18 3.50
N LEU A 98 1.90 -4.11 4.25
CA LEU A 98 2.24 -2.79 3.72
C LEU A 98 3.66 -2.36 4.12
N SER A 99 4.47 -3.26 4.68
CA SER A 99 5.79 -2.95 5.26
C SER A 99 6.75 -2.24 4.30
N SER A 100 6.63 -2.50 2.99
CA SER A 100 7.45 -1.88 1.95
C SER A 100 7.02 -0.46 1.58
N LEU A 101 5.84 0.00 2.01
CA LEU A 101 5.28 1.31 1.67
C LEU A 101 5.70 2.41 2.66
N VAL A 102 7.00 2.50 2.94
CA VAL A 102 7.57 3.40 3.96
C VAL A 102 7.33 4.90 3.72
N ASN A 103 7.01 5.28 2.48
CA ASN A 103 6.67 6.65 2.07
C ASN A 103 5.18 6.97 2.18
N LEU A 104 4.34 5.99 2.54
CA LEU A 104 2.89 6.16 2.57
C LEU A 104 2.49 7.20 3.63
N LYS A 105 1.81 8.26 3.21
CA LYS A 105 1.32 9.35 4.07
C LYS A 105 -0.15 9.19 4.43
N PHE A 106 -0.93 8.63 3.53
CA PHE A 106 -2.36 8.44 3.71
C PHE A 106 -2.78 7.01 3.37
N LEU A 107 -3.41 6.35 4.33
CA LEU A 107 -3.97 5.01 4.17
C LEU A 107 -5.48 5.02 4.43
N LYS A 108 -6.27 4.65 3.42
CA LYS A 108 -7.71 4.40 3.56
C LYS A 108 -8.04 2.95 3.27
N ILE A 109 -8.27 2.19 4.33
CA ILE A 109 -8.48 0.72 4.34
C ILE A 109 -9.77 0.30 5.06
N ASN A 110 -10.66 1.25 5.33
CA ASN A 110 -11.96 1.01 5.93
C ASN A 110 -12.85 0.08 5.10
N ASP A 111 -13.87 -0.50 5.74
CA ASP A 111 -14.80 -1.46 5.11
C ASP A 111 -14.07 -2.65 4.48
N ASN A 112 -13.33 -3.37 5.32
CA ASN A 112 -12.70 -4.65 5.00
C ASN A 112 -13.01 -5.64 6.15
N SER A 113 -12.31 -6.78 6.22
CA SER A 113 -12.44 -7.77 7.29
C SER A 113 -11.11 -8.00 8.00
N LEU A 114 -10.29 -6.96 8.15
CA LEU A 114 -8.98 -7.05 8.79
C LEU A 114 -9.11 -7.35 10.28
N ILE A 115 -8.38 -8.35 10.75
CA ILE A 115 -8.30 -8.73 12.18
C ILE A 115 -7.07 -8.08 12.85
N SER A 116 -6.03 -7.82 12.05
CA SER A 116 -4.80 -7.15 12.44
C SER A 116 -4.35 -6.20 11.34
N LEU A 117 -3.67 -5.13 11.72
CA LEU A 117 -3.04 -4.20 10.80
C LEU A 117 -1.73 -3.73 11.45
N ASP A 118 -0.61 -4.13 10.85
CA ASP A 118 0.71 -3.62 11.23
C ASP A 118 1.02 -2.36 10.43
N VAL A 119 1.42 -1.32 11.14
CA VAL A 119 1.76 0.00 10.58
C VAL A 119 3.15 0.46 11.01
N SER A 120 3.94 -0.37 11.71
CA SER A 120 5.19 0.06 12.33
C SER A 120 6.21 0.60 11.33
N ASP A 121 6.21 0.07 10.11
CA ASP A 121 7.13 0.48 9.04
C ASP A 121 6.62 1.69 8.23
N LEU A 122 5.38 2.12 8.44
CA LEU A 122 4.76 3.25 7.76
C LEU A 122 5.19 4.58 8.42
N VAL A 123 6.50 4.80 8.53
CA VAL A 123 7.10 5.92 9.29
C VAL A 123 6.70 7.31 8.79
N SER A 124 6.26 7.41 7.54
CA SER A 124 5.76 8.65 6.92
C SER A 124 4.24 8.83 7.07
N LEU A 125 3.53 7.92 7.73
CA LEU A 125 2.08 7.94 7.81
C LEU A 125 1.61 9.13 8.64
N GLU A 126 0.73 9.93 8.04
CA GLU A 126 0.13 11.13 8.64
C GLU A 126 -1.35 10.90 8.97
N SER A 127 -2.04 10.10 8.16
CA SER A 127 -3.47 9.84 8.29
C SER A 127 -3.83 8.40 7.96
N ILE A 128 -4.65 7.80 8.83
CA ILE A 128 -5.18 6.46 8.66
C ILE A 128 -6.69 6.42 8.88
N GLN A 129 -7.39 5.78 7.94
CA GLN A 129 -8.81 5.46 8.01
C GLN A 129 -8.98 3.95 7.90
N CYS A 130 -9.18 3.29 9.03
CA CYS A 130 -9.31 1.84 9.17
C CYS A 130 -10.62 1.41 9.85
N TYR A 131 -11.60 2.31 9.91
CA TYR A 131 -12.91 2.04 10.49
C TYR A 131 -13.66 0.90 9.78
N ASN A 132 -14.65 0.31 10.44
CA ASN A 132 -15.41 -0.85 9.91
C ASN A 132 -14.49 -2.01 9.51
N ASN A 133 -13.71 -2.49 10.47
CA ASN A 133 -12.91 -3.72 10.38
C ASN A 133 -13.14 -4.57 11.65
N GLN A 134 -12.28 -5.56 11.89
CA GLN A 134 -12.34 -6.44 13.07
C GLN A 134 -11.03 -6.34 13.88
N LEU A 135 -10.38 -5.17 13.84
CA LEU A 135 -9.07 -4.96 14.46
C LEU A 135 -9.19 -5.07 15.98
N VAL A 136 -8.27 -5.84 16.60
CA VAL A 136 -8.26 -6.07 18.06
C VAL A 136 -7.27 -5.16 18.79
N SER A 137 -6.24 -4.69 18.09
CA SER A 137 -5.26 -3.74 18.59
C SER A 137 -4.70 -2.88 17.47
N LEU A 138 -4.32 -1.65 17.80
CA LEU A 138 -3.53 -0.77 16.93
C LEU A 138 -2.39 -0.17 17.74
N ASP A 139 -1.18 -0.23 17.19
CA ASP A 139 0.01 0.34 17.80
C ASP A 139 0.64 1.36 16.86
N PHE A 140 0.61 2.62 17.29
CA PHE A 140 1.21 3.74 16.58
C PHE A 140 2.46 4.29 17.29
N SER A 141 2.98 3.59 18.32
CA SER A 141 4.08 4.09 19.15
C SER A 141 5.37 4.40 18.38
N GLY A 142 5.62 3.68 17.29
CA GLY A 142 6.77 3.88 16.40
C GLY A 142 6.61 5.01 15.38
N LEU A 143 5.42 5.58 15.26
CA LEU A 143 5.14 6.64 14.29
C LEU A 143 5.30 8.02 14.94
N THR A 144 5.66 9.02 14.14
CA THR A 144 5.88 10.40 14.64
C THR A 144 5.04 11.45 13.94
N ASN A 145 4.48 11.14 12.77
CA ASN A 145 3.82 12.13 11.90
C ASN A 145 2.29 12.02 11.89
N ILE A 146 1.71 11.09 12.66
CA ILE A 146 0.27 10.86 12.68
C ILE A 146 -0.46 12.07 13.26
N THR A 147 -1.43 12.58 12.51
CA THR A 147 -2.31 13.68 12.90
C THR A 147 -3.79 13.30 12.88
N VAL A 148 -4.15 12.27 12.10
CA VAL A 148 -5.54 11.82 11.93
C VAL A 148 -5.63 10.31 12.04
N ILE A 149 -6.39 9.84 13.03
CA ILE A 149 -6.73 8.42 13.22
C ILE A 149 -8.24 8.28 13.20
N ASN A 150 -8.77 7.47 12.28
CA ASN A 150 -10.13 6.97 12.36
C ASN A 150 -10.12 5.43 12.37
N SER A 151 -10.48 4.88 13.52
CA SER A 151 -10.52 3.46 13.86
C SER A 151 -11.88 3.03 14.41
N ASP A 152 -12.92 3.85 14.16
CA ASP A 152 -14.30 3.58 14.59
C ASP A 152 -14.80 2.19 14.15
N ASN A 153 -15.71 1.61 14.93
CA ASN A 153 -16.36 0.35 14.62
C ASN A 153 -15.35 -0.78 14.31
N ASN A 154 -14.56 -1.09 15.33
CA ASN A 154 -13.60 -2.19 15.37
C ASN A 154 -13.80 -2.96 16.69
N GLN A 155 -12.87 -3.85 17.03
CA GLN A 155 -12.87 -4.62 18.29
C GLN A 155 -11.67 -4.25 19.16
N LEU A 156 -11.21 -3.00 19.07
CA LEU A 156 -9.97 -2.57 19.72
C LEU A 156 -10.11 -2.67 21.22
N SER A 157 -9.26 -3.50 21.83
CA SER A 157 -9.04 -3.57 23.27
C SER A 157 -7.79 -2.80 23.70
N SER A 158 -6.94 -2.44 22.73
CA SER A 158 -5.73 -1.65 22.93
C SER A 158 -5.52 -0.70 21.74
N LEU A 159 -5.28 0.57 22.06
CA LEU A 159 -4.88 1.60 21.11
C LEU A 159 -3.68 2.33 21.71
N ILE A 160 -2.50 2.09 21.16
CA ILE A 160 -1.25 2.65 21.67
C ILE A 160 -0.88 3.84 20.79
N LEU A 161 -0.75 5.01 21.42
CA LEU A 161 -0.39 6.26 20.77
C LEU A 161 1.00 6.70 21.26
N SER A 162 1.70 7.47 20.44
CA SER A 162 2.92 8.15 20.87
C SER A 162 2.58 9.45 21.61
N ASP A 163 3.30 9.76 22.69
CA ASP A 163 3.09 10.97 23.49
C ASP A 163 3.31 12.28 22.70
N ASN A 164 4.04 12.21 21.58
CA ASN A 164 4.42 13.37 20.77
C ASN A 164 3.43 13.67 19.63
N PHE A 165 2.29 12.97 19.56
CA PHE A 165 1.35 13.23 18.49
C PHE A 165 0.62 14.57 18.65
N GLU A 166 0.68 15.39 17.60
CA GLU A 166 -0.17 16.56 17.42
C GLU A 166 -1.49 16.14 16.72
N LEU A 167 -2.26 15.27 17.37
CA LEU A 167 -3.52 14.77 16.80
C LEU A 167 -4.52 15.91 16.59
N VAL A 168 -4.94 16.08 15.35
CA VAL A 168 -6.02 16.98 14.94
C VAL A 168 -7.37 16.26 15.06
N HIS A 169 -7.38 14.94 14.82
CA HIS A 169 -8.59 14.13 14.88
C HIS A 169 -8.29 12.70 15.32
N LEU A 170 -9.01 12.24 16.34
CA LEU A 170 -9.03 10.85 16.79
C LEU A 170 -10.49 10.40 16.90
N ASN A 171 -10.86 9.41 16.10
CA ASN A 171 -12.09 8.66 16.28
C ASN A 171 -11.76 7.19 16.55
N CYS A 172 -12.16 6.72 17.72
CA CYS A 172 -12.07 5.33 18.16
C CYS A 172 -13.39 4.89 18.82
N GLU A 173 -14.51 5.50 18.41
CA GLU A 173 -15.85 5.10 18.85
C GLU A 173 -16.14 3.64 18.48
N ASN A 174 -17.16 3.06 19.10
CA ASN A 174 -17.60 1.68 18.82
C ASN A 174 -16.45 0.65 18.84
N ASN A 175 -15.67 0.68 19.92
CA ASN A 175 -14.59 -0.25 20.21
C ASN A 175 -14.75 -0.85 21.62
N LEU A 176 -13.80 -1.69 22.04
CA LEU A 176 -13.75 -2.33 23.36
C LEU A 176 -12.73 -1.65 24.30
N LEU A 177 -12.36 -0.40 24.00
CA LEU A 177 -11.39 0.36 24.78
C LEU A 177 -11.98 0.68 26.17
N THR A 178 -11.21 0.38 27.21
CA THR A 178 -11.52 0.78 28.58
C THR A 178 -10.74 2.04 28.93
N SER A 179 -11.36 2.93 29.71
CA SER A 179 -10.71 4.12 30.29
C SER A 179 -9.56 3.77 31.21
#